data_AF-A0A7C3LZM0-F1
#
_entry.id   AF-A0A7C3LZM0-F1
#
_cell.length_a   1.000
_cell.length_b   1.000
_cell.length_c   1.000
_cell.angle_alpha   90.00
_cell.angle_beta   90.00
_cell.angle_gamma   90.00
#
_symmetry.space_group_name_H-M   'P 1'
#
loop_
_entity.id
_entity.type
_entity.pdbx_description
1 polymer ?
#
loop_
_entity_poly.entity_id
_entity_poly.type
_entity_poly.pdbx_seq_one_letter_code
_entity_poly.pdbx_strand_id
1 'polypeptide(L)'
;SKRATLSQIKYAENNPNKFKGYSKNLWGFTACDGPNDTIVFDQKIYFYKYRARGVSASEIVDDGTIAPYASGASLPFTPTESYKTMEKIWETYNDKIIGEYGFKDAFNLSYTYGKGNEEGWYDNDYIGIDQGILLMQIENYRTELIWKILKKNKYVISGLKKAKFKGGWLKKL
;
A
#
# COMPACT_ATOMS: atom_id res chain seq x y z
N SER A 1 -9.62 4.26 -2.76
CA SER A 1 -10.74 4.47 -3.70
C SER A 1 -10.36 3.88 -5.05
N LYS A 2 -11.30 3.35 -5.84
CA LYS A 2 -10.98 2.59 -7.06
C LYS A 2 -10.08 3.35 -8.05
N ARG A 3 -10.36 4.62 -8.35
CA ARG A 3 -9.56 5.41 -9.30
C ARG A 3 -8.12 5.62 -8.83
N ALA A 4 -7.94 6.03 -7.56
CA ALA A 4 -6.61 6.25 -7.01
C ALA A 4 -5.78 4.96 -7.05
N THR A 5 -6.39 3.83 -6.69
CA THR A 5 -5.72 2.53 -6.74
C THR A 5 -5.32 2.13 -8.16
N LEU A 6 -6.22 2.28 -9.15
CA LEU A 6 -5.90 2.01 -10.56
C LEU A 6 -4.79 2.92 -11.10
N SER A 7 -4.72 4.18 -10.67
CA SER A 7 -3.62 5.08 -11.01
C SER A 7 -2.29 4.57 -10.46
N GLN A 8 -2.24 4.07 -9.23
CA GLN A 8 -1.02 3.47 -8.68
C GLN A 8 -0.59 2.23 -9.47
N ILE A 9 -1.52 1.32 -9.75
CA ILE A 9 -1.25 0.10 -10.52
C ILE A 9 -0.68 0.46 -11.90
N LYS A 10 -1.27 1.46 -12.58
CA LYS A 10 -0.80 1.87 -13.90
C LYS A 10 0.58 2.50 -13.85
N TYR A 11 0.87 3.28 -12.81
CA TYR A 11 2.21 3.83 -12.60
C TYR A 11 3.24 2.71 -12.42
N ALA A 12 2.95 1.71 -11.59
CA ALA A 12 3.82 0.55 -11.37
C ALA A 12 4.03 -0.27 -12.66
N GLU A 13 3.00 -0.41 -13.49
CA GLU A 13 3.11 -1.06 -14.80
C GLU A 13 4.02 -0.28 -15.76
N ASN A 14 3.94 1.06 -15.76
CA ASN A 14 4.77 1.91 -16.61
C ASN A 14 6.23 1.98 -16.12
N ASN A 15 6.45 1.92 -14.80
CA ASN A 15 7.75 1.91 -14.14
C ASN A 15 8.76 2.92 -14.73
N PRO A 16 8.48 4.23 -14.67
CA PRO A 16 9.28 5.25 -15.35
C PRO A 16 10.74 5.29 -14.87
N ASN A 17 10.97 4.97 -13.60
CA ASN A 17 12.29 4.94 -12.97
C ASN A 17 12.98 3.58 -13.08
N LYS A 18 12.36 2.59 -13.74
CA LYS A 18 12.90 1.24 -13.98
C LYS A 18 13.30 0.50 -12.69
N PHE A 19 12.56 0.73 -11.59
CA PHE A 19 12.77 0.01 -10.34
C PHE A 19 12.49 -1.49 -10.48
N LYS A 20 13.28 -2.32 -9.79
CA LYS A 20 13.19 -3.79 -9.89
C LYS A 20 11.85 -4.27 -9.32
N GLY A 21 11.22 -5.17 -10.06
CA GLY A 21 9.99 -5.85 -9.65
C GLY A 21 8.69 -5.11 -9.92
N TYR A 22 8.70 -3.79 -10.04
CA TYR A 22 7.52 -2.97 -10.32
C TYR A 22 6.75 -3.51 -11.54
N SER A 23 5.46 -3.76 -11.34
CA SER A 23 4.55 -4.16 -12.41
C SER A 23 3.10 -3.98 -11.97
N LYS A 24 2.14 -4.26 -12.86
CA LYS A 24 0.72 -4.31 -12.49
C LYS A 24 0.38 -5.31 -11.37
N ASN A 25 1.27 -6.27 -11.09
CA ASN A 25 1.11 -7.27 -10.03
C ASN A 25 2.11 -7.05 -8.87
N LEU A 26 2.89 -5.97 -8.85
CA LEU A 26 3.78 -5.64 -7.75
C LEU A 26 3.86 -4.12 -7.60
N TRP A 27 3.04 -3.58 -6.70
CA TRP A 27 2.82 -2.16 -6.48
C TRP A 27 2.39 -1.90 -5.03
N GLY A 28 2.49 -0.65 -4.59
CA GLY A 28 2.02 -0.22 -3.27
C GLY A 28 2.74 1.03 -2.79
N PHE A 29 2.30 2.21 -3.26
CA PHE A 29 2.97 3.49 -2.99
C PHE A 29 2.19 4.27 -1.92
N THR A 30 2.76 4.32 -0.73
CA THR A 30 2.14 4.92 0.46
C THR A 30 3.22 5.25 1.48
N ALA A 31 2.87 5.97 2.55
CA ALA A 31 3.80 6.25 3.63
C ALA A 31 4.27 4.95 4.28
N CYS A 32 5.57 4.75 4.35
CA CYS A 32 6.17 3.56 4.95
C CYS A 32 7.65 3.84 5.28
N ASP A 33 8.24 2.92 6.02
CA ASP A 33 9.67 2.82 6.18
C ASP A 33 10.37 2.52 4.84
N GLY A 34 11.68 2.64 4.84
CA GLY A 34 12.55 2.42 3.70
C GLY A 34 13.99 2.16 4.14
N PRO A 35 14.87 1.84 3.18
CA PRO A 35 16.17 1.27 3.49
C PRO A 35 17.08 2.17 4.33
N ASN A 36 17.33 3.38 3.83
CA ASN A 36 18.15 4.39 4.49
C ASN A 36 18.07 5.70 3.71
N ASP A 37 18.53 6.79 4.32
CA ASP A 37 18.76 8.07 3.64
C ASP A 37 20.06 7.99 2.81
N THR A 38 19.94 7.57 1.54
CA THR A 38 21.07 7.29 0.64
C THR A 38 20.89 7.97 -0.71
N ILE A 39 21.93 8.66 -1.20
CA ILE A 39 21.97 9.26 -2.53
C ILE A 39 22.75 8.36 -3.48
N VAL A 40 22.14 8.04 -4.64
CA VAL A 40 22.84 7.37 -5.75
C VAL A 40 22.99 8.36 -6.91
N PHE A 41 24.20 8.90 -7.05
CA PHE A 41 24.50 9.99 -7.98
C PHE A 41 24.24 9.64 -9.45
N ASP A 42 24.54 8.41 -9.86
CA ASP A 42 24.42 8.00 -11.27
C ASP A 42 22.97 7.89 -11.76
N GLN A 43 22.04 7.62 -10.84
CA GLN A 43 20.61 7.48 -11.15
C GLN A 43 19.79 8.69 -10.71
N LYS A 44 20.40 9.65 -9.98
CA LYS A 44 19.71 10.77 -9.32
C LYS A 44 18.53 10.30 -8.45
N ILE A 45 18.69 9.15 -7.79
CA ILE A 45 17.68 8.59 -6.88
C ILE A 45 18.11 8.87 -5.44
N TYR A 46 17.15 9.33 -4.65
CA TYR A 46 17.28 9.47 -3.21
C TYR A 46 16.40 8.39 -2.55
N PHE A 47 17.01 7.47 -1.83
CA PHE A 47 16.30 6.53 -0.98
C PHE A 47 16.05 7.18 0.38
N TYR A 48 14.87 6.93 0.95
CA TYR A 48 14.47 7.51 2.23
C TYR A 48 14.37 6.42 3.31
N LYS A 49 14.77 6.76 4.53
CA LYS A 49 14.54 5.91 5.70
C LYS A 49 13.05 5.82 6.09
N TYR A 50 12.31 6.92 5.98
CA TYR A 50 10.85 6.96 6.06
C TYR A 50 10.35 8.08 5.15
N ARG A 51 9.28 7.83 4.39
CA ARG A 51 8.70 8.87 3.53
C ARG A 51 7.24 8.60 3.22
N ALA A 52 6.46 9.67 3.12
CA ALA A 52 5.15 9.65 2.49
C ALA A 52 5.30 9.42 0.98
N ARG A 53 5.41 8.15 0.56
CA ARG A 53 5.46 7.78 -0.87
C ARG A 53 4.06 7.84 -1.46
N GLY A 54 4.00 8.04 -2.76
CA GLY A 54 2.72 8.14 -3.44
C GLY A 54 2.87 8.64 -4.87
N VAL A 55 1.87 8.29 -5.68
CA VAL A 55 1.79 8.71 -7.08
C VAL A 55 0.45 9.41 -7.30
N SER A 56 0.54 10.71 -7.52
CA SER A 56 -0.61 11.59 -7.74
C SER A 56 -0.36 12.52 -8.92
N ALA A 57 -1.39 13.26 -9.33
CA ALA A 57 -1.25 14.23 -10.42
C ALA A 57 -0.37 15.44 -10.05
N SER A 58 -0.25 15.76 -8.76
CA SER A 58 0.47 16.94 -8.27
C SER A 58 1.84 16.62 -7.68
N GLU A 59 2.04 15.39 -7.22
CA GLU A 59 3.27 14.97 -6.57
C GLU A 59 3.50 13.47 -6.77
N ILE A 60 4.75 13.13 -7.08
CA ILE A 60 5.24 11.76 -7.20
C ILE A 60 6.46 11.64 -6.28
N VAL A 61 6.36 10.77 -5.29
CA VAL A 61 7.44 10.41 -4.38
C VAL A 61 7.64 8.90 -4.50
N ASP A 62 8.70 8.52 -5.22
CA ASP A 62 9.01 7.15 -5.61
C ASP A 62 10.52 6.92 -5.56
N ASP A 63 10.94 5.99 -4.72
CA ASP A 63 12.33 5.55 -4.56
C ASP A 63 12.47 4.02 -4.74
N GLY A 64 11.46 3.36 -5.33
CA GLY A 64 11.48 1.91 -5.55
C GLY A 64 10.92 1.09 -4.39
N THR A 65 10.53 1.72 -3.28
CA THR A 65 10.00 1.01 -2.11
C THR A 65 8.52 0.67 -2.30
N ILE A 66 8.14 -0.56 -1.92
CA ILE A 66 6.76 -1.07 -1.95
C ILE A 66 6.33 -1.41 -0.54
N ALA A 67 5.15 -0.93 -0.14
CA ALA A 67 4.50 -1.33 1.09
C ALA A 67 3.40 -2.36 0.78
N PRO A 68 3.51 -3.62 1.23
CA PRO A 68 2.50 -4.66 0.97
C PRO A 68 1.09 -4.23 1.42
N TYR A 69 1.00 -3.52 2.55
CA TYR A 69 -0.27 -3.08 3.12
C TYR A 69 -1.07 -2.17 2.19
N ALA A 70 -0.44 -1.38 1.30
CA ALA A 70 -1.17 -0.53 0.35
C ALA A 70 -2.03 -1.35 -0.63
N SER A 71 -1.46 -2.45 -1.15
CA SER A 71 -2.16 -3.33 -2.07
C SER A 71 -3.27 -4.10 -1.35
N GLY A 72 -2.99 -4.66 -0.18
CA GLY A 72 -3.96 -5.42 0.61
C GLY A 72 -5.09 -4.56 1.19
N ALA A 73 -4.78 -3.37 1.69
CA ALA A 73 -5.79 -2.42 2.15
C ALA A 73 -6.68 -1.88 1.01
N SER A 74 -6.30 -2.13 -0.25
CA SER A 74 -7.07 -1.74 -1.42
C SER A 74 -8.02 -2.82 -1.94
N LEU A 75 -8.06 -4.01 -1.33
CA LEU A 75 -8.93 -5.12 -1.73
C LEU A 75 -10.39 -4.71 -1.98
N PRO A 76 -11.06 -3.90 -1.13
CA PRO A 76 -12.45 -3.50 -1.38
C PRO A 76 -12.64 -2.61 -2.62
N PHE A 77 -11.57 -2.05 -3.19
CA PHE A 77 -11.64 -1.13 -4.32
C PHE A 77 -11.24 -1.78 -5.65
N THR A 78 -10.22 -2.64 -5.64
CA THR A 78 -9.63 -3.31 -6.80
C THR A 78 -9.28 -4.76 -6.45
N PRO A 79 -10.28 -5.62 -6.15
CA PRO A 79 -10.04 -6.92 -5.53
C PRO A 79 -9.15 -7.82 -6.38
N THR A 80 -9.36 -7.86 -7.69
CA THR A 80 -8.57 -8.70 -8.61
C THR A 80 -7.10 -8.29 -8.64
N GLU A 81 -6.82 -6.99 -8.76
CA GLU A 81 -5.45 -6.47 -8.88
C GLU A 81 -4.71 -6.49 -7.54
N SER A 82 -5.41 -6.13 -6.46
CA SER A 82 -4.88 -6.19 -5.09
C SER A 82 -4.55 -7.63 -4.69
N TYR A 83 -5.46 -8.57 -4.93
CA TYR A 83 -5.24 -9.98 -4.61
C TYR A 83 -4.03 -10.54 -5.37
N LYS A 84 -3.92 -10.30 -6.68
CA LYS A 84 -2.76 -10.74 -7.48
C LYS A 84 -1.43 -10.19 -6.96
N THR A 85 -1.45 -8.99 -6.40
CA THR A 85 -0.25 -8.38 -5.82
C THR A 85 0.12 -9.04 -4.50
N MET A 86 -0.85 -9.24 -3.62
CA MET A 86 -0.65 -9.98 -2.36
C MET A 86 -0.18 -11.41 -2.61
N GLU A 87 -0.80 -12.11 -3.56
CA GLU A 87 -0.44 -13.47 -3.98
C GLU A 87 1.00 -13.51 -4.49
N LYS A 88 1.39 -12.60 -5.39
CA LYS A 88 2.78 -12.52 -5.85
C LYS A 88 3.76 -12.28 -4.71
N ILE A 89 3.45 -11.38 -3.78
CA ILE A 89 4.33 -11.11 -2.63
C ILE A 89 4.47 -12.35 -1.75
N TRP A 90 3.35 -13.03 -1.48
CA TRP A 90 3.32 -14.26 -0.71
C TRP A 90 4.09 -15.39 -1.39
N GLU A 91 3.90 -15.62 -2.68
CA GLU A 91 4.56 -16.73 -3.38
C GLU A 91 6.05 -16.50 -3.60
N THR A 92 6.47 -15.24 -3.77
CA THR A 92 7.84 -14.92 -4.21
C THR A 92 8.76 -14.44 -3.09
N TYR A 93 8.23 -13.78 -2.06
CA TYR A 93 9.02 -13.07 -1.05
C TYR A 93 8.67 -13.44 0.39
N ASN A 94 7.86 -14.48 0.61
CA ASN A 94 7.34 -14.85 1.94
C ASN A 94 8.42 -15.05 2.99
N ASP A 95 9.54 -15.66 2.64
CA ASP A 95 10.67 -15.91 3.53
C ASP A 95 11.37 -14.63 4.03
N LYS A 96 11.13 -13.48 3.38
CA LYS A 96 11.80 -12.21 3.69
C LYS A 96 10.87 -11.14 4.26
N ILE A 97 9.66 -11.05 3.69
CA ILE A 97 8.71 -9.97 4.00
C ILE A 97 7.55 -10.40 4.89
N ILE A 98 7.37 -11.70 5.14
CA ILE A 98 6.33 -12.21 6.04
C ILE A 98 7.00 -12.74 7.31
N GLY A 99 6.43 -12.42 8.46
CA GLY A 99 6.87 -12.94 9.76
C GLY A 99 5.70 -13.11 10.72
N GLU A 100 5.96 -13.01 12.03
CA GLU A 100 5.00 -13.33 13.10
C GLU A 100 3.66 -12.58 12.95
N TYR A 101 3.68 -11.31 12.55
CA TYR A 101 2.48 -10.47 12.42
C TYR A 101 2.02 -10.27 10.98
N GLY A 102 2.43 -11.15 10.06
CA GLY A 102 2.10 -11.04 8.64
C GLY A 102 3.16 -10.28 7.86
N PHE A 103 2.74 -9.47 6.88
CA PHE A 103 3.66 -8.67 6.08
C PHE A 103 4.33 -7.60 6.94
N LYS A 104 5.66 -7.50 6.88
CA LYS A 104 6.40 -6.35 7.42
C LYS A 104 6.13 -5.10 6.57
N ASP A 105 6.57 -3.95 7.06
CA ASP A 105 6.10 -2.66 6.55
C ASP A 105 6.39 -2.43 5.06
N ALA A 106 7.63 -2.67 4.64
CA ALA A 106 8.05 -2.39 3.27
C ALA A 106 9.21 -3.25 2.77
N PHE A 107 9.46 -3.19 1.46
CA PHE A 107 10.67 -3.71 0.83
C PHE A 107 11.05 -2.89 -0.40
N ASN A 108 12.32 -2.95 -0.80
CA ASN A 108 12.85 -2.26 -1.96
C ASN A 108 13.86 -3.16 -2.69
N LEU A 109 13.42 -3.77 -3.79
CA LEU A 109 14.25 -4.70 -4.57
C LEU A 109 15.38 -4.01 -5.34
N SER A 110 15.27 -2.70 -5.55
CA SER A 110 16.28 -1.89 -6.22
C SER A 110 17.38 -1.39 -5.29
N TYR A 111 17.15 -1.43 -3.98
CA TYR A 111 18.15 -1.06 -3.00
C TYR A 111 19.09 -2.24 -2.75
N THR A 112 20.24 -2.24 -3.43
CA THR A 112 21.28 -3.27 -3.26
C THR A 112 22.56 -2.74 -2.61
N TYR A 113 22.42 -1.68 -1.82
CA TYR A 113 23.54 -0.98 -1.19
C TYR A 113 23.72 -1.42 0.27
N GLY A 114 24.97 -1.59 0.69
CA GLY A 114 25.29 -2.10 2.03
C GLY A 114 25.21 -3.61 2.15
N LYS A 115 25.79 -4.14 3.23
CA LYS A 115 25.92 -5.59 3.47
C LYS A 115 24.54 -6.23 3.71
N GLY A 116 24.24 -7.33 3.02
CA GLY A 116 23.00 -8.10 3.22
C GLY A 116 21.81 -7.64 2.37
N ASN A 117 22.00 -6.67 1.47
CA ASN A 117 20.96 -6.18 0.56
C ASN A 117 21.15 -6.66 -0.88
N GLU A 118 21.97 -7.69 -1.12
CA GLU A 118 22.31 -8.19 -2.47
C GLU A 118 21.06 -8.59 -3.27
N GLU A 119 20.01 -9.02 -2.57
CA GLU A 119 18.72 -9.42 -3.15
C GLU A 119 17.62 -8.35 -3.00
N GLY A 120 17.97 -7.18 -2.49
CA GLY A 120 17.05 -6.09 -2.13
C GLY A 120 17.01 -5.86 -0.62
N TRP A 121 16.47 -4.71 -0.23
CA TRP A 121 16.17 -4.39 1.17
C TRP A 121 14.78 -4.86 1.56
N TYR A 122 14.65 -5.41 2.76
CA TYR A 122 13.39 -5.82 3.36
C TYR A 122 13.35 -5.28 4.77
N ASP A 123 12.22 -4.71 5.16
CA ASP A 123 12.06 -4.21 6.51
C ASP A 123 12.15 -5.34 7.55
N ASN A 124 12.33 -4.95 8.81
CA ASN A 124 12.14 -5.81 9.97
C ASN A 124 10.98 -5.35 10.86
N ASP A 125 10.46 -4.15 10.63
CA ASP A 125 9.44 -3.54 11.49
C ASP A 125 8.01 -3.86 11.04
N TYR A 126 7.11 -3.75 12.02
CA TYR A 126 5.67 -3.76 11.84
C TYR A 126 5.09 -2.46 12.36
N ILE A 127 4.38 -1.73 11.52
CA ILE A 127 3.74 -0.49 11.93
C ILE A 127 2.24 -0.72 12.18
N GLY A 128 1.75 -0.34 13.35
CA GLY A 128 0.37 -0.62 13.78
C GLY A 128 -0.71 0.03 12.91
N ILE A 129 -0.46 1.23 12.37
CA ILE A 129 -1.41 1.88 11.45
C ILE A 129 -1.55 1.13 10.13
N ASP A 130 -0.49 0.43 9.70
CA ASP A 130 -0.40 -0.27 8.42
C ASP A 130 -0.98 -1.68 8.52
N GLN A 131 -0.64 -2.40 9.60
CA GLN A 131 -1.26 -3.69 9.91
C GLN A 131 -2.76 -3.56 10.20
N GLY A 132 -3.13 -2.54 10.97
CA GLY A 132 -4.52 -2.29 11.34
C GLY A 132 -5.40 -2.06 10.11
N ILE A 133 -4.97 -1.21 9.17
CA ILE A 133 -5.76 -0.94 7.98
C ILE A 133 -5.81 -2.15 7.03
N LEU A 134 -4.72 -2.90 6.91
CA LEU A 134 -4.68 -4.14 6.13
C LEU A 134 -5.76 -5.12 6.59
N LEU A 135 -5.78 -5.44 7.88
CA LEU A 135 -6.75 -6.36 8.48
C LEU A 135 -8.19 -5.85 8.32
N MET A 136 -8.44 -4.57 8.65
CA MET A 136 -9.78 -3.99 8.55
C MET A 136 -10.33 -4.01 7.13
N GLN A 137 -9.50 -3.75 6.12
CA GLN A 137 -9.94 -3.70 4.73
C GLN A 137 -10.10 -5.10 4.12
N ILE A 138 -9.29 -6.08 4.51
CA ILE A 138 -9.54 -7.49 4.16
C ILE A 138 -10.92 -7.90 4.67
N GLU A 139 -11.25 -7.60 5.93
CA GLU A 139 -12.54 -7.99 6.48
C GLU A 139 -13.71 -7.20 5.87
N ASN A 140 -13.50 -5.92 5.55
CA ASN A 140 -14.50 -5.16 4.80
C ASN A 140 -14.75 -5.72 3.40
N TYR A 141 -13.71 -6.20 2.72
CA TYR A 141 -13.84 -6.88 1.43
C TYR A 141 -14.65 -8.17 1.57
N ARG A 142 -14.39 -8.98 2.60
CA ARG A 142 -15.05 -10.28 2.80
C ARG A 142 -16.51 -10.15 3.22
N THR A 143 -16.80 -9.30 4.19
CA THR A 143 -18.12 -9.29 4.86
C THR A 143 -18.70 -7.90 5.08
N GLU A 144 -17.95 -6.84 4.75
CA GLU A 144 -18.24 -5.46 5.12
C GLU A 144 -18.37 -5.23 6.65
N LEU A 145 -17.82 -6.08 7.52
CA LEU A 145 -18.09 -6.04 8.97
C LEU A 145 -17.92 -4.64 9.57
N ILE A 146 -16.76 -4.02 9.38
CA ILE A 146 -16.44 -2.72 10.00
C ILE A 146 -17.34 -1.63 9.43
N TRP A 147 -17.57 -1.64 8.11
CA TRP A 147 -18.53 -0.73 7.47
C TRP A 147 -19.95 -0.94 7.98
N LYS A 148 -20.43 -2.17 8.16
CA LYS A 148 -21.76 -2.47 8.70
C LYS A 148 -21.92 -1.96 10.13
N ILE A 149 -20.87 -2.05 10.95
CA ILE A 149 -20.86 -1.46 12.29
C ILE A 149 -20.96 0.07 12.21
N LEU A 150 -20.12 0.71 11.39
CA LEU A 150 -20.09 2.16 11.23
C LEU A 150 -21.42 2.72 10.70
N LYS A 151 -22.07 2.02 9.76
CA LYS A 151 -23.37 2.37 9.17
C LYS A 151 -24.51 2.40 10.20
N LYS A 152 -24.38 1.76 11.37
CA LYS A 152 -25.38 1.76 12.45
C LYS A 152 -25.22 2.91 13.45
N ASN A 153 -24.09 3.64 13.41
CA ASN A 153 -23.81 4.68 14.38
C ASN A 153 -24.59 5.97 14.07
N LYS A 154 -25.55 6.34 14.94
CA LYS A 154 -26.39 7.53 14.77
C LYS A 154 -25.61 8.84 14.63
N TYR A 155 -24.44 8.96 15.27
CA TYR A 155 -23.60 10.15 15.21
C TYR A 155 -22.90 10.26 13.85
N VAL A 156 -22.41 9.15 13.30
CA VAL A 156 -21.83 9.10 11.94
C VAL A 156 -22.89 9.48 10.91
N ILE A 157 -24.08 8.88 10.99
CA ILE A 157 -25.19 9.20 10.09
C ILE A 157 -25.54 10.69 10.15
N SER A 158 -25.70 11.23 11.36
CA SER A 158 -26.02 12.64 11.58
C SER A 158 -24.93 13.56 11.01
N GLY A 159 -23.66 13.25 11.27
CA GLY A 159 -22.51 14.00 10.75
C GLY A 159 -22.47 14.02 9.23
N LEU A 160 -22.65 12.87 8.58
CA LEU A 160 -22.70 12.77 7.12
C LEU A 160 -23.87 13.58 6.52
N LYS A 161 -25.07 13.48 7.11
CA LYS A 161 -26.25 14.26 6.67
C LYS A 161 -26.00 15.78 6.82
N LYS A 162 -25.42 16.22 7.94
CA LYS A 162 -25.06 17.64 8.18
C LYS A 162 -23.98 18.14 7.21
N ALA A 163 -23.01 17.30 6.87
CA ALA A 163 -22.00 17.58 5.86
C ALA A 163 -22.51 17.46 4.41
N LYS A 164 -23.84 17.33 4.21
CA LYS A 164 -24.51 17.27 2.90
C LYS A 164 -24.13 16.06 2.04
N PHE A 165 -23.55 15.01 2.62
CA PHE A 165 -23.38 13.74 1.90
C PHE A 165 -24.73 13.13 1.57
N LYS A 166 -24.85 12.57 0.37
CA LYS A 166 -26.07 11.91 -0.15
C LYS A 166 -25.66 10.65 -0.91
N GLY A 167 -26.59 9.69 -1.03
CA GLY A 167 -26.36 8.48 -1.85
C GLY A 167 -25.99 7.23 -1.06
N GLY A 168 -25.70 6.16 -1.81
CA GLY A 168 -25.25 4.87 -1.28
C GLY A 168 -26.17 4.30 -0.20
N TRP A 169 -25.57 3.78 0.86
CA TRP A 169 -26.28 3.23 2.02
C TRP A 169 -27.03 4.29 2.83
N LEU A 170 -26.62 5.56 2.76
CA LEU A 170 -27.26 6.65 3.50
C LEU A 170 -28.66 6.99 2.98
N LYS A 171 -28.97 6.68 1.71
CA LYS A 171 -30.33 6.82 1.14
C LYS A 171 -31.33 5.80 1.66
N LYS A 172 -30.84 4.67 2.19
CA LYS A 172 -31.67 3.58 2.71
C LYS A 172 -32.03 3.77 4.19
N LEU A 173 -31.69 4.94 4.77
CA LEU A 173 -31.84 5.33 6.17
C LEU A 173 -32.66 6.62 6.33
#